data_AF-A0A969WYL8-F1
#
_entry.id   AF-A0A969WYL8-F1
#
_cell.length_a   1.000
_cell.length_b   1.000
_cell.length_c   1.000
_cell.angle_alpha   90.00
_cell.angle_beta   90.00
_cell.angle_gamma   90.00
#
_symmetry.space_group_name_H-M   'P 1'
#
loop_
_entity.id
_entity.type
_entity.pdbx_description
1 polymer ?
#
loop_
_entity_poly.entity_id
_entity_poly.type
_entity_poly.pdbx_seq_one_letter_code
_entity_poly.pdbx_strand_id
1 'polypeptide(L)'
;LKGPRICAIGPATAAEAESRGLRVSVIPPEYKAEAAADILLRHMEAGEQMLLPRARGAREILPVLLSERGIRVDELEIYEAALESSVSAHALELLKKAEIDFITFTSSSTVNNFVTLIGAEELPRLQKEVKVACIGPVTANTAREAGFNVDVIPQNYTVDGLVQEIVEFESQRL
;
A
#
# COMPACT_ATOMS: atom_id res chain seq x y z
N LEU A 1 33.09 -17.27 2.67
CA LEU A 1 31.71 -17.81 2.55
C LEU A 1 30.87 -16.77 1.83
N LYS A 2 30.16 -17.14 0.76
CA LYS A 2 29.28 -16.23 0.03
C LYS A 2 27.99 -16.10 0.86
N GLY A 3 27.62 -14.88 1.27
CA GLY A 3 26.36 -14.64 1.99
C GLY A 3 25.12 -14.94 1.13
N PRO A 4 23.91 -14.93 1.70
CA PRO A 4 22.68 -15.15 0.94
C PRO A 4 22.52 -14.10 -0.16
N ARG A 5 21.91 -14.50 -1.29
CA ARG A 5 21.44 -13.56 -2.32
C ARG A 5 20.13 -12.95 -1.83
N ILE A 6 20.04 -11.62 -1.82
CA ILE A 6 18.87 -10.90 -1.30
C ILE A 6 18.12 -10.26 -2.45
N CYS A 7 16.81 -10.51 -2.53
CA CYS A 7 15.89 -9.84 -3.44
C CYS A 7 15.04 -8.86 -2.63
N ALA A 8 14.95 -7.62 -3.08
CA ALA A 8 14.02 -6.63 -2.52
C ALA A 8 12.95 -6.31 -3.57
N ILE A 9 11.68 -6.28 -3.16
CA ILE A 9 10.54 -6.08 -4.08
C ILE A 9 10.56 -4.72 -4.79
N GLY A 10 11.20 -3.71 -4.18
CA GLY A 10 11.33 -2.37 -4.75
C GLY A 10 12.40 -1.49 -4.08
N PRO A 11 12.63 -0.27 -4.60
CA PRO A 11 13.75 0.58 -4.21
C PRO A 11 13.75 1.00 -2.74
N ALA A 12 12.58 1.30 -2.17
CA ALA A 12 12.48 1.69 -0.76
C ALA A 12 12.88 0.54 0.18
N THR A 13 12.41 -0.68 -0.10
CA THR A 13 12.81 -1.88 0.64
C THR A 13 14.30 -2.17 0.48
N ALA A 14 14.84 -1.96 -0.73
CA ALA A 14 16.25 -2.16 -0.98
C ALA A 14 17.12 -1.17 -0.19
N ALA A 15 16.79 0.12 -0.23
CA ALA A 15 17.47 1.17 0.50
C ALA A 15 17.48 0.91 2.02
N GLU A 16 16.35 0.46 2.58
CA GLU A 16 16.24 0.12 4.00
C GLU A 16 17.03 -1.16 4.38
N ALA A 17 17.10 -2.14 3.48
CA ALA A 17 17.96 -3.30 3.70
C ALA A 17 19.45 -2.91 3.67
N GLU A 18 19.85 -2.07 2.72
CA GLU A 18 21.22 -1.59 2.55
C GLU A 18 21.67 -0.67 3.68
N SER A 19 20.79 0.19 4.21
CA SER A 19 21.06 1.02 5.39
C SER A 19 21.42 0.18 6.64
N ARG A 20 20.93 -1.07 6.68
CA ARG A 20 21.19 -2.06 7.74
C ARG A 20 22.40 -2.96 7.44
N GLY A 21 23.15 -2.68 6.38
CA GLY A 21 24.36 -3.42 6.01
C GLY A 21 24.12 -4.69 5.19
N LEU A 22 22.89 -4.93 4.71
CA LEU A 22 22.60 -6.02 3.79
C LEU A 22 22.96 -5.64 2.35
N ARG A 23 23.40 -6.60 1.54
CA ARG A 23 23.67 -6.38 0.11
C ARG A 23 22.51 -6.92 -0.72
N VAL A 24 21.69 -6.02 -1.25
CA VAL A 24 20.62 -6.38 -2.19
C VAL A 24 21.26 -6.80 -3.52
N SER A 25 20.91 -7.99 -4.00
CA SER A 25 21.45 -8.58 -5.21
C SER A 25 20.58 -8.32 -6.44
N VAL A 26 19.28 -8.13 -6.21
CA VAL A 26 18.30 -7.99 -7.29
C VAL A 26 17.09 -7.18 -6.81
N ILE A 27 16.58 -6.34 -7.70
CA ILE A 27 15.31 -5.60 -7.56
C ILE A 27 14.54 -5.85 -8.86
N PRO A 28 13.29 -6.37 -8.81
CA PRO A 28 12.48 -6.56 -10.00
C PRO A 28 12.19 -5.22 -10.72
N PRO A 29 12.07 -5.21 -12.05
CA PRO A 29 11.79 -3.99 -12.82
C PRO A 29 10.38 -3.44 -12.55
N GLU A 30 9.43 -4.32 -12.21
CA GLU A 30 8.11 -3.97 -11.72
C GLU A 30 7.94 -4.47 -10.29
N TYR A 31 7.40 -3.63 -9.41
CA TYR A 31 7.27 -3.91 -7.97
C TYR A 31 6.06 -4.81 -7.66
N LYS A 32 5.92 -5.90 -8.43
CA LYS A 32 4.81 -6.87 -8.37
C LYS A 32 5.36 -8.29 -8.17
N ALA A 33 4.50 -9.17 -7.63
CA ALA A 33 4.89 -10.55 -7.30
C ALA A 33 5.30 -11.34 -8.54
N GLU A 34 4.63 -11.12 -9.67
CA GLU A 34 4.87 -11.79 -10.95
C GLU A 34 6.25 -11.43 -11.52
N ALA A 35 6.58 -10.14 -11.56
CA ALA A 35 7.88 -9.68 -12.01
C ALA A 35 9.02 -10.12 -11.06
N ALA A 36 8.74 -10.21 -9.75
CA ALA A 36 9.67 -10.79 -8.79
C ALA A 36 9.90 -12.29 -9.06
N ALA A 37 8.85 -13.05 -9.38
CA ALA A 37 8.98 -14.46 -9.75
C ALA A 37 9.84 -14.60 -11.01
N ASP A 38 9.55 -13.82 -12.07
CA ASP A 38 10.28 -13.89 -13.33
C ASP A 38 11.78 -13.66 -13.18
N ILE A 39 12.19 -12.69 -12.35
CA ILE A 39 13.61 -12.41 -12.15
C ILE A 39 14.27 -13.46 -11.24
N LEU A 40 13.58 -13.94 -10.21
CA LEU A 40 14.08 -14.99 -9.32
C LEU A 40 14.28 -16.30 -10.07
N LEU A 41 13.34 -16.68 -10.95
CA LEU A 41 13.42 -17.88 -11.78
C LEU A 41 14.55 -17.86 -12.81
N ARG A 42 15.16 -16.70 -13.11
CA ARG A 42 16.38 -16.59 -13.92
C ARG A 42 17.66 -16.84 -13.12
N HIS A 43 17.55 -16.81 -11.80
CA HIS A 43 18.68 -16.89 -10.88
C HIS A 43 18.62 -18.11 -9.96
N MET A 44 17.51 -18.84 -9.96
CA MET A 44 17.27 -19.98 -9.08
C MET A 44 16.98 -21.25 -9.85
N GLU A 45 17.37 -22.38 -9.27
CA GLU A 45 17.16 -23.73 -9.83
C GLU A 45 16.29 -24.60 -8.91
N ALA A 46 15.72 -25.66 -9.48
CA ALA A 46 14.94 -26.63 -8.72
C ALA A 46 15.78 -27.26 -7.59
N GLY A 47 15.20 -27.37 -6.40
CA GLY A 47 15.88 -27.85 -5.19
C GLY A 47 16.54 -26.74 -4.36
N GLU A 48 16.70 -25.53 -4.88
CA GLU A 48 17.14 -24.39 -4.07
C GLU A 48 16.04 -23.94 -3.10
N GLN A 49 16.47 -23.23 -2.05
CA GLN A 49 15.61 -22.76 -0.97
C GLN A 49 15.58 -21.24 -0.92
N MET A 50 14.42 -20.67 -0.60
CA MET A 50 14.23 -19.24 -0.37
C MET A 50 13.44 -19.03 0.92
N LEU A 51 13.93 -18.13 1.78
CA LEU A 51 13.15 -17.59 2.88
C LEU A 51 12.36 -16.38 2.36
N LEU A 52 11.06 -16.33 2.63
CA LEU A 52 10.17 -15.24 2.24
C LEU A 52 9.53 -14.59 3.48
N PRO A 53 10.15 -13.56 4.07
CA PRO A 53 9.52 -12.73 5.10
C PRO A 53 8.39 -11.90 4.48
N ARG A 54 7.17 -12.00 5.03
CA ARG A 54 5.98 -11.36 4.46
C ARG A 54 4.93 -11.00 5.52
N ALA A 55 3.94 -10.20 5.11
CA ALA A 55 2.74 -9.98 5.91
C ALA A 55 1.88 -11.25 5.97
N ARG A 56 1.24 -11.50 7.13
CA ARG A 56 0.12 -12.44 7.24
C ARG A 56 -0.98 -12.06 6.25
N GLY A 57 -1.50 -13.04 5.52
CA GLY A 57 -2.60 -12.83 4.55
C GLY A 57 -2.19 -12.13 3.24
N ALA A 58 -0.89 -11.92 2.98
CA ALA A 58 -0.45 -11.43 1.68
C ALA A 58 -0.75 -12.45 0.56
N ARG A 59 -0.84 -11.98 -0.70
CA ARG A 59 -1.16 -12.81 -1.88
C ARG A 59 -0.16 -13.95 -2.14
N GLU A 60 -0.63 -15.17 -2.41
CA GLU A 60 0.20 -16.38 -2.57
C GLU A 60 0.89 -16.52 -3.94
N ILE A 61 0.78 -15.52 -4.81
CA ILE A 61 1.27 -15.59 -6.20
C ILE A 61 2.77 -15.95 -6.28
N LEU A 62 3.63 -15.27 -5.52
CA LEU A 62 5.08 -15.51 -5.55
C LEU A 62 5.48 -16.92 -5.07
N PRO A 63 5.09 -17.40 -3.87
CA PRO A 63 5.48 -18.74 -3.42
C PRO A 63 4.92 -19.84 -4.32
N VAL A 64 3.72 -19.68 -4.88
CA VAL A 64 3.14 -20.63 -5.83
C VAL A 64 4.00 -20.73 -7.10
N LEU A 65 4.29 -19.61 -7.76
CA LEU A 65 5.07 -19.59 -9.00
C LEU A 65 6.49 -20.16 -8.84
N LEU A 66 7.13 -19.92 -7.69
CA LEU A 66 8.46 -20.49 -7.40
C LEU A 66 8.39 -21.99 -7.11
N SER A 67 7.39 -22.42 -6.33
CA SER A 67 7.19 -23.84 -5.98
C SER A 67 6.87 -24.70 -7.19
N GLU A 68 6.11 -24.17 -8.17
CA GLU A 68 5.86 -24.83 -9.45
C GLU A 68 7.14 -25.11 -10.26
N ARG A 69 8.23 -24.41 -9.98
CA ARG A 69 9.55 -24.63 -10.58
C ARG A 69 10.50 -25.46 -9.69
N GLY A 70 9.97 -26.06 -8.62
CA GLY A 70 10.73 -26.93 -7.71
C GLY A 70 11.59 -26.16 -6.71
N ILE A 71 11.40 -24.86 -6.54
CA ILE A 71 12.07 -24.06 -5.51
C ILE A 71 11.29 -24.22 -4.20
N ARG A 72 11.99 -24.54 -3.11
CA ARG A 72 11.35 -24.62 -1.79
C ARG A 72 11.29 -23.24 -1.17
N VAL A 73 10.08 -22.71 -1.02
CA VAL A 73 9.84 -21.41 -0.37
C VAL A 73 9.43 -21.65 1.08
N ASP A 74 10.28 -21.24 2.02
CA ASP A 74 9.98 -21.19 3.44
C ASP A 74 9.39 -19.82 3.76
N GLU A 75 8.08 -19.74 4.00
CA GLU A 75 7.38 -18.49 4.29
C GLU A 75 7.46 -18.14 5.78
N LEU A 76 7.79 -16.87 6.07
CA LEU A 76 7.86 -16.35 7.43
C LEU A 76 6.96 -15.13 7.58
N GLU A 77 5.82 -15.30 8.24
CA GLU A 77 4.93 -14.20 8.56
C GLU A 77 5.53 -13.36 9.69
N ILE A 78 5.98 -12.15 9.38
CA ILE A 78 6.72 -11.28 10.31
C ILE A 78 5.90 -10.08 10.82
N TYR A 79 4.76 -9.79 10.20
CA TYR A 79 3.81 -8.78 10.64
C TYR A 79 2.42 -9.07 10.07
N GLU A 80 1.40 -8.39 10.57
CA GLU A 80 0.07 -8.38 9.99
C GLU A 80 -0.45 -6.94 9.90
N ALA A 81 -1.23 -6.65 8.86
CA ALA A 81 -1.93 -5.38 8.80
C ALA A 81 -3.14 -5.48 9.73
N ALA A 82 -3.04 -4.89 10.91
CA ALA A 82 -4.14 -4.80 11.86
C ALA A 82 -4.99 -3.55 11.57
N LEU A 83 -6.30 -3.67 11.72
CA LEU A 83 -7.17 -2.51 11.85
C LEU A 83 -6.87 -1.86 13.20
N GLU A 84 -6.74 -0.53 13.23
CA GLU A 84 -6.69 0.19 14.49
C GLU A 84 -7.97 -0.08 15.29
N SER A 85 -7.84 -0.28 16.61
CA SER A 85 -9.01 -0.60 17.45
C SER A 85 -9.91 0.61 17.69
N SER A 86 -9.41 1.82 17.42
CA SER A 86 -10.16 3.06 17.58
C SER A 86 -9.56 4.20 16.77
N VAL A 87 -10.39 5.19 16.45
CA VAL A 87 -9.93 6.50 15.95
C VAL A 87 -9.61 7.38 17.15
N SER A 88 -8.54 8.17 17.07
CA SER A 88 -8.23 9.12 18.14
C SER A 88 -9.42 10.06 18.38
N ALA A 89 -9.72 10.35 19.65
CA ALA A 89 -10.82 11.25 20.02
C ALA A 89 -10.68 12.63 19.36
N HIS A 90 -9.43 13.10 19.20
CA HIS A 90 -9.12 14.35 18.52
C HIS A 90 -9.49 14.33 17.03
N ALA A 91 -9.15 13.26 16.30
CA ALA A 91 -9.52 13.15 14.88
C ALA A 91 -11.05 13.06 14.70
N LEU A 92 -11.75 12.35 15.59
CA LEU A 92 -13.21 12.32 15.59
C LEU A 92 -13.82 13.70 15.87
N GLU A 93 -13.21 14.48 16.77
CA GLU A 93 -13.65 15.84 17.06
C GLU A 93 -13.47 16.77 15.85
N LEU A 94 -12.30 16.72 15.19
CA LEU A 94 -12.04 17.47 13.96
C LEU A 94 -13.04 17.12 12.86
N LEU A 95 -13.35 15.83 12.68
CA LEU A 95 -14.36 15.35 11.73
C LEU A 95 -15.78 15.81 12.08
N LYS A 96 -16.11 15.92 13.38
CA LYS A 96 -17.44 16.36 13.85
C LYS A 96 -17.63 17.87 13.74
N LYS A 97 -16.56 18.65 13.90
CA LYS A 97 -16.58 20.11 13.80
C LYS A 97 -16.42 20.63 12.37
N ALA A 98 -16.23 19.72 11.39
CA ALA A 98 -15.90 20.07 10.01
C ALA A 98 -14.65 20.97 9.92
N GLU A 99 -13.65 20.71 10.78
CA GLU A 99 -12.38 21.44 10.81
C GLU A 99 -11.31 20.78 9.91
N ILE A 100 -11.76 19.96 8.94
CA ILE A 100 -10.89 19.24 8.00
C ILE A 100 -11.36 19.58 6.58
N ASP A 101 -10.43 20.05 5.76
CA ASP A 101 -10.71 20.35 4.35
C ASP A 101 -10.72 19.09 3.47
N PHE A 102 -9.82 18.14 3.77
CA PHE A 102 -9.62 16.91 2.99
C PHE A 102 -9.45 15.66 3.86
N ILE A 103 -10.05 14.56 3.40
CA ILE A 103 -9.65 13.21 3.75
C ILE A 103 -8.83 12.64 2.58
N THR A 104 -7.64 12.12 2.88
CA THR A 104 -6.76 11.51 1.88
C THR A 104 -6.69 9.99 2.03
N PHE A 105 -6.85 9.25 0.95
CA PHE A 105 -6.70 7.80 0.93
C PHE A 105 -5.54 7.35 0.03
N THR A 106 -4.61 6.57 0.59
CA THR A 106 -3.43 6.06 -0.12
C THR A 106 -3.53 4.58 -0.49
N SER A 107 -4.61 3.91 -0.08
CA SER A 107 -4.92 2.55 -0.52
C SER A 107 -6.41 2.24 -0.33
N SER A 108 -6.92 1.24 -1.05
CA SER A 108 -8.27 0.72 -0.85
C SER A 108 -8.50 0.20 0.58
N SER A 109 -7.46 -0.35 1.24
CA SER A 109 -7.58 -0.77 2.63
C SER A 109 -7.80 0.41 3.58
N THR A 110 -7.16 1.56 3.35
CA THR A 110 -7.40 2.76 4.16
C THR A 110 -8.84 3.28 4.06
N VAL A 111 -9.47 3.16 2.88
CA VAL A 111 -10.89 3.50 2.70
C VAL A 111 -11.78 2.60 3.55
N ASN A 112 -11.67 1.29 3.37
CA ASN A 112 -12.52 0.32 4.06
C ASN A 112 -12.36 0.38 5.57
N ASN A 113 -11.11 0.53 6.03
CA ASN A 113 -10.77 0.67 7.43
C ASN A 113 -11.38 1.95 8.01
N PHE A 114 -11.28 3.07 7.30
CA PHE A 114 -11.88 4.33 7.73
C PHE A 114 -13.39 4.19 7.89
N VAL A 115 -14.11 3.68 6.88
CA VAL A 115 -15.57 3.51 6.94
C VAL A 115 -15.99 2.60 8.09
N THR A 116 -15.24 1.52 8.34
CA THR A 116 -15.49 0.62 9.47
C THR A 116 -15.32 1.33 10.81
N LEU A 117 -14.32 2.22 10.90
CA LEU A 117 -13.98 2.94 12.13
C LEU A 117 -14.93 4.09 12.47
N ILE A 118 -15.40 4.82 11.46
CA ILE A 118 -16.31 5.97 11.66
C ILE A 118 -17.79 5.58 11.64
N GLY A 119 -18.13 4.41 11.10
CA GLY A 119 -19.50 4.02 10.83
C GLY A 119 -19.99 4.52 9.47
N ALA A 120 -20.64 3.64 8.70
CA ALA A 120 -21.15 3.98 7.37
C ALA A 120 -22.26 5.04 7.41
N GLU A 121 -22.92 5.21 8.55
CA GLU A 121 -23.94 6.22 8.82
C GLU A 121 -23.41 7.65 8.82
N GLU A 122 -22.11 7.84 9.06
CA GLU A 122 -21.47 9.17 9.05
C GLU A 122 -21.13 9.64 7.63
N LEU A 123 -21.09 8.73 6.65
CA LEU A 123 -20.68 9.03 5.28
C LEU A 123 -21.52 10.11 4.60
N PRO A 124 -22.87 10.10 4.67
CA PRO A 124 -23.69 11.13 4.02
C PRO A 124 -23.43 12.55 4.53
N ARG A 125 -23.00 12.70 5.80
CA ARG A 125 -22.58 13.97 6.39
C ARG A 125 -21.19 14.35 5.89
N LEU A 126 -20.22 13.44 6.05
CA LEU A 126 -18.83 13.69 5.69
C LEU A 126 -18.63 14.06 4.22
N GLN A 127 -19.31 13.38 3.29
CA GLN A 127 -19.19 13.69 1.86
C GLN A 127 -19.70 15.10 1.48
N LYS A 128 -20.45 15.77 2.36
CA LYS A 128 -20.93 17.15 2.15
C LYS A 128 -20.01 18.20 2.76
N GLU A 129 -19.28 17.81 3.81
CA GLU A 129 -18.50 18.72 4.63
C GLU A 129 -17.00 18.66 4.30
N VAL A 130 -16.52 17.51 3.81
CA VAL A 130 -15.09 17.24 3.61
C VAL A 130 -14.85 16.70 2.21
N LYS A 131 -13.80 17.20 1.55
CA LYS A 131 -13.37 16.73 0.23
C LYS A 131 -12.57 15.44 0.37
N VAL A 132 -12.54 14.62 -0.69
CA VAL A 132 -11.77 13.38 -0.70
C VAL A 132 -10.74 13.38 -1.81
N ALA A 133 -9.49 13.13 -1.43
CA ALA A 133 -8.37 12.95 -2.35
C ALA A 133 -7.86 11.51 -2.30
N CYS A 134 -7.71 10.87 -3.45
CA CYS A 134 -7.23 9.49 -3.55
C CYS A 134 -5.91 9.45 -4.32
N ILE A 135 -4.93 8.66 -3.86
CA ILE A 135 -3.60 8.57 -4.49
C ILE A 135 -3.64 8.02 -5.92
N GLY A 136 -4.70 7.30 -6.30
CA GLY A 136 -4.82 6.69 -7.61
C GLY A 136 -6.20 6.06 -7.89
N PRO A 137 -6.41 5.58 -9.12
CA PRO A 137 -7.74 5.19 -9.63
C PRO A 137 -8.35 4.00 -8.90
N VAL A 138 -7.53 3.02 -8.46
CA VAL A 138 -8.03 1.86 -7.71
C VAL A 138 -8.60 2.29 -6.35
N THR A 139 -7.89 3.17 -5.64
CA THR A 139 -8.35 3.71 -4.35
C THR A 139 -9.59 4.58 -4.53
N ALA A 140 -9.63 5.40 -5.57
CA ALA A 140 -10.78 6.23 -5.89
C ALA A 140 -12.04 5.39 -6.17
N ASN A 141 -11.90 4.26 -6.88
CA ASN A 141 -13.02 3.37 -7.12
C ASN A 141 -13.54 2.76 -5.81
N THR A 142 -12.65 2.28 -4.93
CA THR A 142 -13.06 1.80 -3.60
C THR A 142 -13.75 2.89 -2.77
N ALA A 143 -13.26 4.14 -2.80
CA ALA A 143 -13.89 5.25 -2.10
C ALA A 143 -15.31 5.55 -2.63
N ARG A 144 -15.51 5.50 -3.95
CA ARG A 144 -16.83 5.67 -4.57
C ARG A 144 -17.79 4.55 -4.22
N GLU A 145 -17.32 3.30 -4.27
CA GLU A 145 -18.11 2.13 -3.86
C GLU A 145 -18.51 2.20 -2.39
N ALA A 146 -17.64 2.76 -1.55
CA ALA A 146 -17.92 2.98 -0.14
C ALA A 146 -18.91 4.13 0.11
N GLY A 147 -19.18 5.00 -0.87
CA GLY A 147 -20.16 6.10 -0.77
C GLY A 147 -19.57 7.51 -0.73
N PHE A 148 -18.28 7.68 -1.02
CA PHE A 148 -17.66 9.00 -1.15
C PHE A 148 -17.73 9.55 -2.58
N ASN A 149 -17.86 10.87 -2.71
CA ASN A 149 -17.42 11.56 -3.91
C ASN A 149 -15.90 11.76 -3.83
N VAL A 150 -15.18 11.54 -4.93
CA VAL A 150 -13.72 11.74 -4.99
C VAL A 150 -13.45 13.00 -5.79
N ASP A 151 -12.92 14.02 -5.11
CA ASP A 151 -12.66 15.35 -5.67
C ASP A 151 -11.30 15.43 -6.36
N VAL A 152 -10.29 14.74 -5.83
CA VAL A 152 -8.90 14.86 -6.28
C VAL A 152 -8.28 13.48 -6.53
N ILE A 153 -7.66 13.31 -7.70
CA ILE A 153 -6.80 12.16 -8.05
C ILE A 153 -5.60 12.71 -8.83
N PRO A 154 -4.36 12.54 -8.34
CA PRO A 154 -3.19 13.09 -9.01
C PRO A 154 -2.86 12.32 -10.29
N GLN A 155 -2.18 12.96 -11.23
CA GLN A 155 -1.61 12.27 -12.41
C GLN A 155 -0.46 11.33 -12.00
N ASN A 156 0.35 11.75 -11.04
CA ASN A 156 1.45 10.95 -10.47
C ASN A 156 0.98 10.29 -9.17
N TYR A 157 0.84 8.96 -9.17
CA TYR A 157 0.31 8.18 -8.03
C TYR A 157 1.31 8.00 -6.89
N THR A 158 1.75 9.13 -6.33
CA THR A 158 2.72 9.26 -5.23
C THR A 158 2.14 10.19 -4.17
N VAL A 159 2.69 10.16 -2.96
CA VAL A 159 2.29 11.09 -1.90
C VAL A 159 2.57 12.53 -2.32
N ASP A 160 3.74 12.81 -2.90
CA ASP A 160 4.09 14.16 -3.38
C ASP A 160 3.13 14.63 -4.49
N GLY A 161 2.81 13.75 -5.44
CA GLY A 161 1.82 14.04 -6.49
C GLY A 161 0.43 14.33 -5.92
N LEU A 162 -0.02 13.57 -4.91
CA LEU A 162 -1.28 13.80 -4.22
C LEU A 162 -1.31 15.17 -3.53
N VAL A 163 -0.23 15.53 -2.83
CA VAL A 163 -0.11 16.84 -2.16
C VAL A 163 -0.15 17.97 -3.18
N GLN A 164 0.61 17.85 -4.27
CA GLN A 164 0.64 18.86 -5.33
C GLN A 164 -0.75 19.08 -5.94
N GLU A 165 -1.45 18.00 -6.29
CA GLU A 165 -2.78 18.09 -6.89
C GLU A 165 -3.81 18.72 -5.94
N ILE A 166 -3.72 18.45 -4.62
CA ILE A 166 -4.58 19.11 -3.62
C ILE A 166 -4.33 20.62 -3.60
N VAL A 167 -3.06 21.06 -3.63
CA VAL A 167 -2.71 22.49 -3.65
C VAL A 167 -3.21 23.16 -4.93
N GLU A 168 -3.06 22.51 -6.08
CA GLU A 168 -3.56 23.02 -7.37
C GLU A 168 -5.09 23.11 -7.39
N PHE A 169 -5.79 22.10 -6.86
CA PHE A 169 -7.25 22.09 -6.75
C PHE A 169 -7.78 23.24 -5.89
N GLU A 170 -7.16 23.52 -4.74
CA GLU A 170 -7.55 24.66 -3.89
C GLU A 170 -7.24 26.01 -4.54
N SER A 171 -6.11 26.12 -5.25
CA SER A 171 -5.70 27.37 -5.90
C SER A 171 -6.67 27.81 -7.00
N GLN A 172 -7.38 26.88 -7.64
CA GLN A 172 -8.37 27.17 -8.69
C GLN A 172 -9.73 27.62 -8.15
N ARG A 173 -9.94 27.55 -6.83
CA ARG A 173 -11.20 27.95 -6.17
C ARG A 173 -11.17 29.37 -5.58
N LEU A 174 -10.00 29.98 -5.48
CA LEU A 174 -9.78 31.37 -5.07
C LEU A 174 -9.98 32.33 -6.25
#